data_AF-A0AA41VC72-F1
#
_entry.id   AF-A0AA41VC72-F1
#
_cell.length_a   1.000
_cell.length_b   1.000
_cell.length_c   1.000
_cell.angle_alpha   90.00
_cell.angle_beta   90.00
_cell.angle_gamma   90.00
#
_symmetry.space_group_name_H-M   'P 1'
#
loop_
_entity.id
_entity.type
_entity.pdbx_description
1 polymer ?
#
loop_
_entity_poly.entity_id
_entity_poly.type
_entity_poly.pdbx_seq_one_letter_code
_entity_poly.pdbx_strand_id
1 'polypeptide(L)'
;RYEGGDKPSFGGDAYCGPRGEHQENLEEIKEVNEEFLDFIEGRSQIPIPTYFIGDYGIGAPKILSIASKEPKNQGFKMDGLRVCENLFWLKGSGKFTLHGLLVVYLSGRHSASAQLFGTYSQDDVDALRAWAEEPGIVDLFLRYPLLFGL
;
A
#
# COMPACT_ATOMS: atom_id res chain seq x y z
N ARG A 1 0.58 -22.79 66.63
CA ARG A 1 1.91 -22.32 67.08
C ARG A 1 2.58 -21.71 65.84
N TYR A 2 2.99 -20.45 65.95
CA TYR A 2 3.61 -19.56 64.94
C TYR A 2 4.72 -20.26 64.11
N GLU A 3 5.10 -19.84 62.90
CA GLU A 3 5.47 -18.50 62.37
C GLU A 3 5.20 -18.46 60.84
N GLY A 4 4.91 -17.35 60.16
CA GLY A 4 5.62 -16.06 60.13
C GLY A 4 6.62 -16.05 58.96
N GLY A 5 6.33 -15.34 57.88
CA GLY A 5 7.25 -15.22 56.73
C GLY A 5 6.66 -14.44 55.55
N ASP A 6 7.04 -13.16 55.46
CA ASP A 6 6.62 -12.14 54.50
C ASP A 6 6.80 -12.53 53.02
N LYS A 7 5.80 -12.23 52.18
CA LYS A 7 5.97 -12.12 50.73
C LYS A 7 6.29 -10.65 50.39
N PRO A 8 7.38 -10.35 49.67
CA PRO A 8 7.61 -9.01 49.18
C PRO A 8 6.58 -8.67 48.09
N SER A 9 5.85 -7.58 48.30
CA SER A 9 5.09 -6.87 47.28
C SER A 9 6.05 -6.32 46.24
N PHE A 10 6.15 -6.97 45.09
CA PHE A 10 6.71 -6.34 43.90
C PHE A 10 5.74 -5.26 43.44
N GLY A 11 6.10 -4.02 43.76
CA GLY A 11 5.46 -2.82 43.25
C GLY A 11 5.41 -2.90 41.73
N GLY A 12 4.22 -2.64 41.19
CA GLY A 12 4.06 -2.41 39.77
C GLY A 12 4.78 -1.13 39.41
N ASP A 13 5.97 -1.24 38.83
CA ASP A 13 6.51 -0.18 38.01
C ASP A 13 5.61 -0.08 36.78
N ALA A 14 4.63 0.82 36.86
CA ALA A 14 3.88 1.26 35.71
C ALA A 14 4.88 1.87 34.73
N TYR A 15 5.32 1.09 33.76
CA TYR A 15 5.97 1.60 32.55
C TYR A 15 5.01 2.62 31.92
N CYS A 16 5.22 3.90 32.22
CA CYS A 16 4.74 5.00 31.38
C CYS A 16 5.62 5.04 30.13
N GLY A 17 5.44 4.05 29.25
CA GLY A 17 5.82 4.20 27.84
C GLY A 17 4.91 5.26 27.20
N PRO A 18 5.36 5.93 26.11
CA PRO A 18 4.61 7.02 25.50
C PRO A 18 3.25 6.51 25.00
N ARG A 19 2.19 6.78 25.76
CA ARG A 19 0.80 6.49 25.37
C ARG A 19 0.33 7.34 24.18
N GLY A 20 1.03 8.44 23.88
CA GLY A 20 0.67 9.37 22.79
C GLY A 20 0.93 8.80 21.40
N GLU A 21 2.16 8.36 21.13
CA GLU A 21 2.57 7.94 19.78
C GLU A 21 1.81 6.71 19.26
N HIS A 22 1.47 5.77 20.14
CA HIS A 22 0.75 4.57 19.72
C HIS A 22 -0.73 4.84 19.45
N GLN A 23 -1.33 5.77 20.18
CA GLN A 23 -2.73 6.16 20.03
C GLN A 23 -2.93 7.05 18.80
N GLU A 24 -2.03 8.02 18.57
CA GLU A 24 -2.04 8.89 17.39
C GLU A 24 -1.88 8.10 16.09
N ASN A 25 -0.94 7.14 16.05
CA ASN A 25 -0.78 6.25 14.89
C ASN A 25 -2.03 5.38 14.62
N LEU A 26 -2.77 4.98 15.66
CA LEU A 26 -3.99 4.17 15.50
C LEU A 26 -5.17 5.00 14.99
N GLU A 27 -5.29 6.26 15.42
CA GLU A 27 -6.31 7.18 14.93
C GLU A 27 -6.03 7.59 13.48
N GLU A 28 -4.77 7.87 13.13
CA GLU A 28 -4.37 8.18 11.75
C GLU A 28 -4.64 7.01 10.78
N ILE A 29 -4.29 5.77 11.18
CA ILE A 29 -4.61 4.56 10.39
C ILE A 29 -6.12 4.39 10.24
N LYS A 30 -6.90 4.77 11.26
CA LYS A 30 -8.36 4.66 11.22
C LYS A 30 -8.96 5.68 10.26
N GLU A 31 -8.55 6.94 10.34
CA GLU A 31 -9.00 8.02 9.45
C GLU A 31 -8.67 7.72 7.97
N VAL A 32 -7.44 7.30 7.67
CA VAL A 32 -7.03 6.94 6.30
C VAL A 32 -7.86 5.77 5.75
N ASN A 33 -8.22 4.80 6.59
CA ASN A 33 -9.09 3.70 6.18
C ASN A 33 -10.54 4.15 5.98
N GLU A 34 -11.05 5.11 6.75
CA GLU A 34 -12.40 5.66 6.61
C GLU A 34 -12.53 6.46 5.30
N GLU A 35 -11.57 7.32 4.96
CA GLU A 35 -11.55 8.04 3.68
C GLU A 35 -11.55 7.06 2.49
N PHE A 36 -10.76 5.98 2.57
CA PHE A 36 -10.71 4.99 1.50
C PHE A 36 -12.02 4.21 1.32
N LEU A 37 -12.69 3.91 2.42
CA LEU A 37 -14.00 3.27 2.38
C LEU A 37 -15.04 4.18 1.73
N ASP A 38 -14.97 5.49 1.97
CA ASP A 38 -15.86 6.45 1.33
C ASP A 38 -15.74 6.40 -0.20
N PHE A 39 -14.53 6.20 -0.75
CA PHE A 39 -14.34 6.01 -2.19
C PHE A 39 -14.93 4.69 -2.70
N ILE A 40 -14.73 3.57 -1.99
CA ILE A 40 -15.25 2.25 -2.40
C ILE A 40 -16.78 2.22 -2.36
N GLU A 41 -17.35 2.82 -1.32
CA GLU A 41 -18.80 2.91 -1.12
C GLU A 41 -19.46 3.99 -1.99
N GLY A 42 -18.66 4.78 -2.72
CA GLY A 42 -19.14 5.84 -3.60
C GLY A 42 -19.67 7.08 -2.87
N ARG A 43 -19.34 7.23 -1.58
CA ARG A 43 -19.61 8.44 -0.78
C ARG A 43 -18.68 9.59 -1.18
N SER A 44 -17.49 9.27 -1.70
CA SER A 44 -16.53 10.22 -2.26
C SER A 44 -16.20 9.89 -3.72
N GLN A 45 -15.87 10.92 -4.51
CA GLN A 45 -15.57 10.77 -5.94
C GLN A 45 -14.26 11.45 -6.31
N ILE A 46 -13.53 10.83 -7.23
CA ILE A 46 -12.34 11.41 -7.83
C ILE A 46 -12.71 12.00 -9.20
N PRO A 47 -12.51 13.31 -9.42
CA PRO A 47 -13.01 13.99 -10.62
C PRO A 47 -12.20 13.66 -11.88
N ILE A 48 -10.94 13.23 -11.73
CA ILE A 48 -10.02 12.96 -12.85
C ILE A 48 -9.43 11.56 -12.73
N PRO A 49 -9.24 10.81 -13.84
CA PRO A 49 -8.57 9.52 -13.79
C PRO A 49 -7.21 9.62 -13.08
N THR A 50 -7.11 8.95 -11.94
CA THR A 50 -6.00 9.03 -11.00
C THR A 50 -5.39 7.65 -10.86
N TYR A 51 -4.12 7.56 -11.26
CA TYR A 51 -3.32 6.35 -11.19
C TYR A 51 -2.24 6.54 -10.13
N PHE A 52 -2.10 5.59 -9.21
CA PHE A 52 -1.11 5.70 -8.16
C PHE A 52 -0.39 4.38 -7.92
N ILE A 53 0.80 4.48 -7.35
CA ILE A 53 1.71 3.38 -7.02
C ILE A 53 2.04 3.41 -5.52
N GLY A 54 2.52 2.29 -4.97
CA GLY A 54 3.03 2.24 -3.61
C GLY A 54 2.68 0.95 -2.87
N ASP A 55 3.18 0.86 -1.63
CA ASP A 55 2.87 -0.26 -0.74
C ASP A 55 1.56 -0.07 0.05
N TYR A 56 1.09 1.18 0.10
CA TYR A 56 -0.21 1.60 0.59
C TYR A 56 -0.45 1.30 2.08
N GLY A 57 0.63 1.05 2.82
CA GLY A 57 0.64 0.91 4.27
C GLY A 57 -0.18 -0.27 4.81
N ILE A 58 -0.47 -0.22 6.11
CA ILE A 58 -1.06 -1.33 6.88
C ILE A 58 -2.53 -1.60 6.49
N GLY A 59 -3.25 -0.60 5.98
CA GLY A 59 -4.65 -0.71 5.56
C GLY A 59 -4.86 -1.35 4.18
N ALA A 60 -3.83 -1.35 3.33
CA ALA A 60 -3.91 -1.79 1.94
C ALA A 60 -4.52 -3.17 1.72
N PRO A 61 -4.11 -4.22 2.45
CA PRO A 61 -4.53 -5.57 2.11
C PRO A 61 -6.04 -5.74 2.25
N LYS A 62 -6.67 -5.06 3.20
CA LYS A 62 -8.12 -5.13 3.42
C LYS A 62 -8.87 -4.46 2.27
N ILE A 63 -8.49 -3.23 1.95
CA ILE A 63 -9.14 -2.40 0.94
C ILE A 63 -8.93 -2.97 -0.47
N LEU A 64 -7.70 -3.30 -0.83
CA LEU A 64 -7.37 -3.85 -2.15
C LEU A 64 -7.97 -5.25 -2.36
N SER A 65 -8.17 -6.04 -1.28
CA SER A 65 -8.88 -7.32 -1.34
C SER A 65 -10.38 -7.18 -1.60
N ILE A 66 -11.00 -6.07 -1.17
CA ILE A 66 -12.39 -5.76 -1.52
C ILE A 66 -12.44 -5.35 -3.00
N ALA A 67 -11.59 -4.41 -3.40
CA ALA A 67 -11.53 -3.92 -4.77
C ALA A 67 -11.23 -5.05 -5.78
N SER A 68 -10.35 -5.99 -5.46
CA SER A 68 -9.98 -7.10 -6.37
C SER A 68 -11.13 -8.04 -6.71
N LYS A 69 -12.20 -8.06 -5.90
CA LYS A 69 -13.40 -8.87 -6.14
C LYS A 69 -14.38 -8.21 -7.11
N GLU A 70 -14.19 -6.94 -7.43
CA GLU A 70 -15.05 -6.20 -8.35
C GLU A 70 -14.96 -6.80 -9.76
N PRO A 71 -16.08 -7.19 -10.42
CA PRO A 71 -16.05 -7.79 -11.75
C PRO A 71 -15.34 -6.93 -12.80
N LYS A 72 -15.38 -5.60 -12.65
CA LYS A 72 -14.70 -4.65 -13.54
C LYS A 72 -13.17 -4.75 -13.48
N ASN A 73 -12.61 -5.38 -12.46
CA ASN A 73 -11.17 -5.66 -12.34
C ASN A 73 -10.75 -6.96 -13.05
N GLN A 74 -11.71 -7.76 -13.54
CA GLN A 74 -11.38 -8.91 -14.37
C GLN A 74 -10.88 -8.41 -15.74
N GLY A 75 -9.59 -8.61 -16.01
CA GLY A 75 -8.96 -8.18 -17.25
C GLY A 75 -8.54 -6.71 -17.29
N PHE A 76 -8.33 -6.07 -16.13
CA PHE A 76 -7.76 -4.73 -16.09
C PHE A 76 -6.36 -4.74 -16.73
N LYS A 77 -6.24 -4.06 -17.87
CA LYS A 77 -5.12 -4.17 -18.83
C LYS A 77 -3.76 -3.74 -18.27
N MET A 78 -3.73 -3.06 -17.13
CA MET A 78 -2.53 -2.46 -16.56
C MET A 78 -2.08 -3.18 -15.28
N ASP A 79 -2.46 -4.45 -15.10
CA ASP A 79 -2.09 -5.32 -13.98
C ASP A 79 -2.39 -4.77 -12.56
N GLY A 80 -3.14 -3.67 -12.49
CA GLY A 80 -3.60 -3.00 -11.27
C GLY A 80 -5.04 -3.32 -10.87
N LEU A 81 -5.59 -2.51 -9.97
CA LEU A 81 -6.97 -2.58 -9.49
C LEU A 81 -7.64 -1.21 -9.61
N ARG A 82 -8.81 -1.16 -10.26
CA ARG A 82 -9.76 -0.06 -10.10
C ARG A 82 -10.36 -0.15 -8.70
N VAL A 83 -10.05 0.83 -7.86
CA VAL A 83 -10.58 0.92 -6.49
C VAL A 83 -12.00 1.48 -6.53
N CYS A 84 -12.20 2.58 -7.25
CA CYS A 84 -13.53 3.14 -7.55
C CYS A 84 -13.51 3.83 -8.92
N GLU A 85 -14.57 4.58 -9.27
CA GLU A 85 -14.57 5.37 -10.51
C GLU A 85 -13.40 6.38 -10.48
N ASN A 86 -12.64 6.45 -11.58
CA ASN A 86 -11.46 7.32 -11.72
C ASN A 86 -10.30 7.07 -10.74
N LEU A 87 -10.30 6.01 -9.93
CA LEU A 87 -9.20 5.72 -9.01
C LEU A 87 -8.62 4.32 -9.23
N PHE A 88 -7.34 4.27 -9.59
CA PHE A 88 -6.65 3.05 -10.02
C PHE A 88 -5.34 2.87 -9.27
N TRP A 89 -5.21 1.74 -8.58
CA TRP A 89 -3.95 1.31 -8.00
C TRP A 89 -3.18 0.46 -9.00
N LEU A 90 -1.91 0.78 -9.22
CA LEU A 90 -1.02 0.02 -10.10
C LEU A 90 -0.15 -0.92 -9.26
N LYS A 91 -0.12 -2.21 -9.62
CA LYS A 91 0.61 -3.26 -8.88
C LYS A 91 1.87 -3.68 -9.64
N GLY A 92 2.91 -4.06 -8.90
CA GLY A 92 4.13 -4.63 -9.48
C GLY A 92 4.78 -3.66 -10.46
N SER A 93 5.11 -4.15 -11.65
CA SER A 93 5.58 -3.33 -12.78
C SER A 93 4.52 -3.19 -13.86
N GLY A 94 4.65 -2.15 -14.70
CA GLY A 94 3.80 -2.01 -15.86
C GLY A 94 4.21 -0.85 -16.77
N LYS A 95 3.65 -0.89 -17.97
CA LYS A 95 3.86 0.07 -19.06
C LYS A 95 2.52 0.36 -19.72
N PHE A 96 2.17 1.64 -19.85
CA PHE A 96 0.93 2.06 -20.51
C PHE A 96 1.07 3.42 -21.18
N THR A 97 0.14 3.72 -22.08
CA THR A 97 0.08 5.02 -22.76
C THR A 97 -1.06 5.85 -22.17
N LEU A 98 -0.74 7.05 -21.67
CA LEU A 98 -1.69 8.01 -21.15
C LEU A 98 -1.63 9.28 -21.98
N HIS A 99 -2.69 9.58 -22.75
CA HIS A 99 -2.74 10.75 -23.64
C HIS A 99 -1.52 10.90 -24.57
N GLY A 100 -0.98 9.78 -25.05
CA GLY A 100 0.20 9.74 -25.91
C GLY A 100 1.54 9.69 -25.17
N LEU A 101 1.54 9.86 -23.84
CA LEU A 101 2.75 9.71 -23.01
C LEU A 101 2.95 8.24 -22.64
N LEU A 102 4.16 7.72 -22.85
CA LEU A 102 4.55 6.40 -22.38
C LEU A 102 4.94 6.48 -20.90
N VAL A 103 4.09 5.92 -20.05
CA VAL A 103 4.29 5.83 -18.61
C VAL A 103 4.74 4.43 -18.25
N VAL A 104 5.86 4.34 -17.54
CA VAL A 104 6.37 3.09 -16.97
C VAL A 104 6.40 3.25 -15.45
N TYR A 105 6.08 2.19 -14.72
CA TYR A 105 6.06 2.25 -13.26
C TYR A 105 6.60 0.99 -12.60
N LEU A 106 7.03 1.17 -11.35
CA LEU A 106 7.36 0.10 -10.42
C LEU A 106 6.79 0.43 -9.03
N SER A 107 5.84 -0.39 -8.59
CA SER A 107 4.98 -0.14 -7.44
C SER A 107 5.36 -0.99 -6.23
N GLY A 108 5.27 -0.39 -5.05
CA GLY A 108 5.50 -1.09 -3.78
C GLY A 108 6.96 -1.32 -3.42
N ARG A 109 7.18 -2.20 -2.46
CA ARG A 109 8.50 -2.56 -1.92
C ARG A 109 9.01 -3.85 -2.53
N HIS A 110 10.33 -3.98 -2.63
CA HIS A 110 10.92 -5.23 -3.09
C HIS A 110 10.61 -6.32 -2.07
N SER A 111 10.06 -7.45 -2.52
CA SER A 111 9.86 -8.61 -1.68
C SER A 111 10.12 -9.89 -2.44
N ALA A 112 10.87 -10.80 -1.83
CA ALA A 112 11.00 -12.17 -2.30
C ALA A 112 9.79 -13.03 -1.88
N SER A 113 8.95 -12.55 -0.95
CA SER A 113 7.72 -13.23 -0.55
C SER A 113 6.57 -12.84 -1.47
N ALA A 114 5.68 -13.80 -1.76
CA ALA A 114 4.50 -13.61 -2.61
C ALA A 114 3.39 -12.83 -1.88
N GLN A 115 3.71 -11.67 -1.33
CA GLN A 115 2.72 -10.80 -0.72
C GLN A 115 1.84 -10.20 -1.82
N LEU A 116 0.54 -10.45 -1.76
CA LEU A 116 -0.39 -10.17 -2.85
C LEU A 116 -0.48 -8.67 -3.22
N PHE A 117 -0.20 -7.79 -2.26
CA PHE A 117 -0.34 -6.34 -2.41
C PHE A 117 0.90 -5.60 -1.90
N GLY A 118 1.16 -4.43 -2.50
CA GLY A 118 2.17 -3.49 -2.04
C GLY A 118 3.63 -3.94 -2.20
N THR A 119 3.88 -4.97 -3.02
CA THR A 119 5.23 -5.45 -3.32
C THR A 119 5.42 -5.65 -4.82
N TYR A 120 6.69 -5.67 -5.22
CA TYR A 120 7.13 -6.13 -6.54
C TYR A 120 8.21 -7.21 -6.37
N SER A 121 8.29 -8.12 -7.34
CA SER A 121 9.22 -9.24 -7.36
C SER A 121 10.39 -9.02 -8.33
N GLN A 122 11.27 -10.02 -8.45
CA GLN A 122 12.31 -10.01 -9.48
C GLN A 122 11.72 -10.06 -10.89
N ASP A 123 10.59 -10.75 -11.08
CA ASP A 123 9.90 -10.82 -12.39
C ASP A 123 9.47 -9.42 -12.86
N ASP A 124 9.02 -8.58 -11.93
CA ASP A 124 8.66 -7.18 -12.22
C ASP A 124 9.88 -6.36 -12.68
N VAL A 125 11.04 -6.60 -12.07
CA VAL A 125 12.30 -5.94 -12.45
C VAL A 125 12.78 -6.42 -13.82
N ASP A 126 12.62 -7.70 -14.10
CA ASP A 126 13.02 -8.30 -15.37
C ASP A 126 12.11 -7.85 -16.52
N ALA A 127 10.80 -7.68 -16.26
CA ALA A 127 9.87 -7.09 -17.22
C ALA A 127 10.26 -5.65 -17.61
N LEU A 128 10.66 -4.84 -16.63
CA LEU A 128 11.17 -3.48 -16.89
C LEU A 128 12.46 -3.50 -17.70
N ARG A 129 13.37 -4.45 -17.42
CA ARG A 129 14.62 -4.58 -18.17
C ARG A 129 14.33 -4.92 -19.63
N ALA A 130 13.39 -5.83 -19.89
CA ALA A 130 12.96 -6.15 -21.25
C ALA A 130 12.39 -4.92 -21.98
N TRP A 131 11.61 -4.07 -21.31
CA TRP A 131 11.12 -2.84 -21.94
C TRP A 131 12.20 -1.78 -22.17
N ALA A 132 13.26 -1.77 -21.35
CA ALA A 132 14.40 -0.88 -21.55
C ALA A 132 15.28 -1.28 -22.75
N GLU A 133 15.20 -2.54 -23.20
CA GLU A 133 15.88 -3.03 -24.41
C GLU A 133 15.12 -2.62 -25.69
N GLU A 134 13.81 -2.33 -25.59
CA GLU A 134 13.04 -1.80 -26.72
C GLU A 134 13.44 -0.34 -26.99
N PRO A 135 13.80 0.02 -28.24
CA PRO A 135 14.08 1.40 -28.59
C PRO A 135 12.79 2.23 -28.48
N GLY A 136 12.70 3.07 -27.45
CA GLY A 136 11.58 3.94 -27.18
C GLY A 136 11.90 4.92 -26.06
N ILE A 137 11.30 6.11 -26.11
CA ILE A 137 11.45 7.11 -25.04
C ILE A 137 10.36 6.82 -24.02
N VAL A 138 10.77 6.53 -22.77
CA VAL A 138 9.86 6.60 -21.63
C VAL A 138 9.70 8.07 -21.26
N ASP A 139 8.49 8.61 -21.40
CA ASP A 139 8.20 10.00 -21.07
C ASP A 139 8.14 10.21 -19.56
N LEU A 140 7.60 9.24 -18.82
CA LEU A 140 7.47 9.28 -17.37
C LEU A 140 7.76 7.93 -16.74
N PHE A 141 8.67 7.91 -15.77
CA PHE A 141 8.93 6.75 -14.92
C PHE A 141 8.50 7.02 -13.48
N LEU A 142 7.59 6.21 -12.95
CA LEU A 142 7.09 6.30 -11.58
C LEU A 142 7.69 5.21 -10.71
N ARG A 143 8.26 5.61 -9.57
CA ARG A 143 8.79 4.68 -8.57
C ARG A 143 8.35 5.07 -7.17
N TYR A 144 7.89 4.08 -6.40
CA TYR A 144 7.58 4.29 -4.99
C TYR A 144 8.88 4.50 -4.21
N PRO A 145 9.08 5.67 -3.58
CA PRO A 145 10.29 5.95 -2.83
C PRO A 145 10.34 5.06 -1.58
N LEU A 146 11.48 4.40 -1.38
CA LEU A 146 11.79 3.78 -0.10
C LEU A 146 12.24 4.91 0.82
N LEU A 147 11.35 5.40 1.69
CA LEU A 147 11.76 6.20 2.85
C LEU A 147 12.48 5.25 3.82
N PHE A 148 13.75 4.95 3.54
CA PHE A 148 14.66 4.40 4.53
C PHE A 148 15.37 5.57 5.21
N GLY A 149 14.97 5.86 6.45
CA GLY A 149 15.70 6.71 7.38
C GLY A 149 15.22 8.17 7.46
N LEU A 150 14.31 8.42 8.39
CA LEU A 150 14.41 9.52 9.37
C LEU A 150 14.07 8.94 10.74
#